data_AF-A0A0D2D7W6-F1
#
_entry.id   AF-A0A0D2D7W6-F1
#
_cell.length_a   1.000
_cell.length_b   1.000
_cell.length_c   1.000
_cell.angle_alpha   90.00
_cell.angle_beta   90.00
_cell.angle_gamma   90.00
#
_symmetry.space_group_name_H-M   'P 1'
#
loop_
_entity.id
_entity.type
_entity.pdbx_description
1 polymer ?
#
loop_
_entity_poly.entity_id
_entity_poly.type
_entity_poly.pdbx_seq_one_letter_code
_entity_poly.pdbx_strand_id
1 'polypeptide(L)'
;MQLHEFEVRPLQPADFDVVNESSELFIEFTKLGLILARILDVYARRLEVPFQKEQASTILVSLKQWINDLPERSRLYPLSGRRIYRRDVYEIHVCYFTTLITFFHLCGQVFDPTSSGLISLVASSCMAQLYEEMRFRDDVNFLMSPNNWYLMVACVPQIHYAEGEYDQDGVCARELNILIRILQEMCLKWPGAKNILDTVLRLSASGEGSTLMTQLLARRPAVDQDQAGRTPGATVGDAHGLFPFPPSMCPRMNLLDRAANRPEATPAHWTSLTDQDLFSIFDLFNSNPGNNVLIDSFQST
;
A
#
# COMPACT_ATOMS: atom_id res chain seq x y z
N MET A 1 24.47 -1.27 -6.88
CA MET A 1 24.31 -0.17 -7.86
C MET A 1 23.87 1.06 -7.07
N GLN A 2 24.60 2.17 -7.18
CA GLN A 2 24.35 3.34 -6.33
C GLN A 2 23.29 4.25 -6.98
N LEU A 3 22.19 4.52 -6.28
CA LEU A 3 21.05 5.31 -6.80
C LEU A 3 21.38 6.80 -7.09
N HIS A 4 22.57 7.26 -6.67
CA HIS A 4 23.01 8.67 -6.80
C HIS A 4 23.39 9.10 -8.23
N GLU A 5 23.59 8.17 -9.17
CA GLU A 5 24.11 8.49 -10.51
C GLU A 5 23.08 9.09 -11.49
N PHE A 6 21.80 9.16 -11.12
CA PHE A 6 20.73 9.65 -11.99
C PHE A 6 19.77 10.64 -11.27
N GLU A 7 20.31 11.75 -10.76
CA GLU A 7 19.49 12.88 -10.31
C GLU A 7 18.81 13.60 -11.50
N VAL A 8 17.75 12.99 -12.02
CA VAL A 8 16.84 13.63 -12.98
C VAL A 8 15.97 14.62 -12.22
N ARG A 9 15.94 15.88 -12.65
CA ARG A 9 15.09 16.91 -12.04
C ARG A 9 13.60 16.51 -12.10
N PRO A 10 12.76 16.90 -11.11
CA PRO A 10 11.33 16.62 -11.16
C PRO A 10 10.66 17.16 -12.42
N LEU A 11 9.71 16.39 -12.97
CA LEU A 11 8.96 16.75 -14.17
C LEU A 11 8.12 18.02 -13.94
N GLN A 12 8.15 18.94 -14.90
CA GLN A 12 7.48 20.24 -14.87
C GLN A 12 6.53 20.40 -16.07
N PRO A 13 5.54 21.31 -16.02
CA PRO A 13 4.69 21.61 -17.18
C PRO A 13 5.49 22.05 -18.43
N ALA A 14 6.64 22.68 -18.24
CA ALA A 14 7.55 23.09 -19.32
C ALA A 14 8.23 21.91 -20.06
N ASP A 15 8.07 20.67 -19.59
CA ASP A 15 8.63 19.47 -20.22
C ASP A 15 7.69 18.84 -21.26
N PHE A 16 6.54 19.47 -21.53
CA PHE A 16 5.53 19.01 -22.49
C PHE A 16 5.30 20.04 -23.59
N ASP A 17 5.19 19.58 -24.84
CA ASP A 17 4.82 20.42 -25.99
C ASP A 17 3.41 21.03 -25.83
N VAL A 18 2.52 20.33 -25.11
CA VAL A 18 1.14 20.76 -24.82
C VAL A 18 0.81 20.46 -23.37
N VAL A 19 0.67 21.50 -22.55
CA VAL A 19 0.15 21.37 -21.17
C VAL A 19 -1.37 21.18 -21.22
N ASN A 20 -1.82 20.03 -20.74
CA ASN A 20 -3.20 19.61 -20.63
C ASN A 20 -3.42 18.73 -19.38
N GLU A 21 -4.67 18.35 -19.10
CA GLU A 21 -5.02 17.55 -17.91
C GLU A 21 -4.24 16.23 -17.79
N SER A 22 -3.96 15.56 -18.91
CA SER A 22 -3.18 14.32 -18.91
C SER A 22 -1.71 14.57 -18.52
N SER A 23 -1.12 15.69 -18.95
CA SER A 23 0.23 16.09 -18.54
C SER A 23 0.30 16.49 -17.06
N GLU A 24 -0.71 17.21 -16.55
CA GLU A 24 -0.83 17.56 -15.13
C GLU A 24 -0.94 16.29 -14.27
N LEU A 25 -1.83 15.37 -14.64
CA LEU A 25 -2.00 14.11 -13.94
C LEU A 25 -0.73 13.24 -13.99
N PHE A 26 -0.02 13.22 -15.12
CA PHE A 26 1.25 12.49 -15.23
C PHE A 26 2.34 13.09 -14.34
N ILE A 27 2.43 14.43 -14.21
CA ILE A 27 3.31 15.07 -13.21
C ILE A 27 2.96 14.57 -11.80
N GLU A 28 1.69 14.51 -11.43
CA GLU A 28 1.27 13.99 -10.12
C GLU A 28 1.63 12.51 -9.92
N PHE A 29 1.51 11.66 -10.95
CA PHE A 29 1.99 10.27 -10.90
C PHE A 29 3.52 10.20 -10.68
N THR A 30 4.31 11.06 -11.32
CA THR A 30 5.77 11.08 -11.09
C THR A 30 6.13 11.53 -9.67
N LYS A 31 5.39 12.47 -9.08
CA LYS A 31 5.56 12.88 -7.68
C LYS A 31 5.30 11.72 -6.71
N LEU A 32 4.23 10.94 -6.91
CA LEU A 32 4.00 9.70 -6.15
C LEU A 32 5.14 8.69 -6.33
N GLY A 33 5.61 8.49 -7.56
CA GLY A 33 6.75 7.63 -7.87
C GLY A 33 8.02 8.03 -7.11
N LEU A 34 8.31 9.33 -6.99
CA LEU A 34 9.43 9.86 -6.21
C LEU A 34 9.24 9.64 -4.70
N ILE A 35 8.02 9.78 -4.17
CA ILE A 35 7.72 9.47 -2.76
C ILE A 35 7.92 7.97 -2.49
N LEU A 36 7.43 7.09 -3.37
CA LEU A 36 7.62 5.65 -3.29
C LEU A 36 9.10 5.25 -3.38
N ALA A 37 9.87 5.86 -4.29
CA ALA A 37 11.31 5.63 -4.40
C ALA A 37 12.04 6.01 -3.10
N ARG A 38 11.67 7.13 -2.46
CA ARG A 38 12.20 7.55 -1.15
C ARG A 38 11.84 6.58 -0.02
N ILE A 39 10.63 6.00 -0.03
CA ILE A 39 10.23 4.96 0.93
C ILE A 39 11.13 3.73 0.80
N LEU A 40 11.36 3.27 -0.44
CA LEU A 40 12.18 2.10 -0.72
C LEU A 40 13.66 2.35 -0.39
N ASP A 41 14.20 3.53 -0.69
CA ASP A 41 15.59 3.91 -0.38
C ASP A 41 15.83 4.02 1.14
N VAL A 42 14.95 4.68 1.87
CA VAL A 42 15.02 4.78 3.35
C VAL A 42 14.86 3.40 4.00
N TYR A 43 14.02 2.52 3.45
CA TYR A 43 13.91 1.14 3.91
C TYR A 43 15.19 0.33 3.61
N ALA A 44 15.76 0.44 2.41
CA ALA A 44 16.96 -0.30 2.01
C ALA A 44 18.21 0.10 2.82
N ARG A 45 18.35 1.38 3.19
CA ARG A 45 19.50 1.87 3.98
C ARG A 45 19.41 1.57 5.48
N ARG A 46 18.33 0.94 5.97
CA ARG A 46 18.07 0.79 7.42
C ARG A 46 19.05 -0.12 8.17
N LEU A 47 19.84 -0.93 7.46
CA LEU A 47 20.93 -1.72 8.04
C LEU A 47 22.26 -0.94 8.08
N GLU A 48 22.42 0.10 7.25
CA GLU A 48 23.64 0.92 7.14
C GLU A 48 23.57 2.16 8.04
N VAL A 49 22.38 2.75 8.18
CA VAL A 49 22.11 3.95 8.98
C VAL A 49 20.95 3.64 9.94
N PRO A 50 21.05 3.99 11.24
CA PRO A 50 19.94 3.84 12.18
C PRO A 50 18.66 4.48 11.61
N PHE A 51 17.57 3.73 11.54
CA PHE A 51 16.33 4.20 10.92
C PHE A 51 15.76 5.42 11.67
N GLN A 52 15.88 6.60 11.07
CA GLN A 52 15.52 7.85 11.72
C GLN A 52 14.03 8.17 11.58
N LYS A 53 13.36 8.36 12.72
CA LYS A 53 11.98 8.87 12.84
C LYS A 53 11.73 10.14 12.02
N GLU A 54 12.74 11.00 11.89
CA GLU A 54 12.71 12.23 11.08
C GLU A 54 12.53 11.96 9.58
N GLN A 55 13.22 10.95 9.01
CA GLN A 55 13.10 10.60 7.60
C GLN A 55 11.69 10.06 7.29
N ALA A 56 11.18 9.16 8.13
CA ALA A 56 9.80 8.66 8.01
C ALA A 56 8.76 9.78 8.19
N SER A 57 8.98 10.72 9.11
CA SER A 57 8.12 11.89 9.31
C SER A 57 8.13 12.83 8.09
N THR A 58 9.29 13.01 7.45
CA THR A 58 9.42 13.83 6.23
C THR A 58 8.70 13.19 5.03
N ILE A 59 8.71 11.87 4.92
CA ILE A 59 7.91 11.13 3.93
C ILE A 59 6.41 11.28 4.23
N LEU A 60 6.00 11.13 5.49
CA LEU A 60 4.61 11.30 5.91
C LEU A 60 4.08 12.71 5.60
N VAL A 61 4.89 13.74 5.84
CA VAL A 61 4.60 15.13 5.44
C VAL A 61 4.48 15.25 3.92
N SER A 62 5.35 14.59 3.14
CA SER A 62 5.27 14.58 1.67
C SER A 62 3.96 13.96 1.17
N LEU A 63 3.49 12.87 1.81
CA LEU A 63 2.21 12.21 1.50
C LEU A 63 1.00 13.08 1.84
N LYS A 64 1.06 13.85 2.94
CA LYS A 64 0.02 14.82 3.32
C LYS A 64 0.00 16.03 2.37
N GLN A 65 1.17 16.56 2.01
CA GLN A 65 1.27 17.67 1.06
C GLN A 65 0.71 17.26 -0.30
N TRP A 66 1.13 16.10 -0.83
CA TRP A 66 0.68 15.63 -2.14
C TRP A 66 -0.85 15.57 -2.28
N ILE A 67 -1.56 14.99 -1.30
CA ILE A 67 -3.03 14.86 -1.40
C ILE A 67 -3.76 16.21 -1.26
N ASN A 68 -3.22 17.16 -0.49
CA ASN A 68 -3.82 18.48 -0.31
C ASN A 68 -3.55 19.42 -1.51
N ASP A 69 -2.33 19.34 -2.07
CA ASP A 69 -1.85 20.19 -3.16
C ASP A 69 -2.31 19.70 -4.55
N LEU A 70 -3.07 18.60 -4.62
CA LEU A 70 -3.64 18.08 -5.88
C LEU A 70 -4.45 19.16 -6.63
N PRO A 71 -4.22 19.36 -7.94
CA PRO A 71 -5.07 20.19 -8.79
C PRO A 71 -6.54 19.77 -8.74
N GLU A 72 -7.46 20.74 -8.77
CA GLU A 72 -8.91 20.49 -8.58
C GLU A 72 -9.48 19.42 -9.54
N ARG A 73 -8.97 19.34 -10.77
CA ARG A 73 -9.38 18.33 -11.78
C ARG A 73 -8.88 16.92 -11.48
N SER A 74 -7.81 16.82 -10.69
CA SER A 74 -7.15 15.59 -10.28
C SER A 74 -7.62 15.10 -8.91
N ARG A 75 -8.53 15.80 -8.22
CA ARG A 75 -9.09 15.40 -6.92
C ARG A 75 -10.22 14.40 -7.09
N LEU A 76 -10.26 13.38 -6.24
CA LEU A 76 -11.36 12.40 -6.21
C LEU A 76 -12.71 13.04 -5.83
N TYR A 77 -12.67 14.04 -4.95
CA TYR A 77 -13.81 14.85 -4.56
C TYR A 77 -13.49 16.33 -4.87
N PRO A 78 -14.13 16.93 -5.90
CA PRO A 78 -14.08 18.36 -6.11
C PRO A 78 -14.69 19.12 -4.93
N LEU A 79 -14.41 20.42 -4.82
CA LEU A 79 -14.98 21.33 -3.82
C LEU A 79 -16.52 21.39 -3.83
N SER A 80 -17.16 20.96 -4.93
CA SER A 80 -18.62 20.78 -5.01
C SER A 80 -19.16 19.58 -4.23
N GLY A 81 -18.29 18.75 -3.63
CA GLY A 81 -18.62 17.59 -2.81
C GLY A 81 -19.09 16.34 -3.59
N ARG A 82 -19.40 16.46 -4.88
CA ARG A 82 -19.84 15.33 -5.72
C ARG A 82 -18.66 14.74 -6.50
N ARG A 83 -18.27 13.50 -6.14
CA ARG A 83 -17.34 12.67 -6.92
C ARG A 83 -17.82 12.54 -8.37
N ILE A 84 -16.94 12.87 -9.31
CA ILE A 84 -17.13 12.64 -10.75
C ILE A 84 -16.22 11.48 -11.13
N TYR A 85 -16.78 10.45 -11.76
CA TYR A 85 -15.98 9.31 -12.18
C TYR A 85 -15.03 9.69 -13.32
N ARG A 86 -13.76 9.34 -13.13
CA ARG A 86 -12.64 9.53 -14.05
C ARG A 86 -11.64 8.42 -13.79
N ARG A 87 -11.48 7.46 -14.71
CA ARG A 87 -10.60 6.29 -14.49
C ARG A 87 -9.17 6.71 -14.18
N ASP A 88 -8.65 7.69 -14.92
CA ASP A 88 -7.32 8.26 -14.74
C ASP A 88 -7.12 8.85 -13.33
N VAL A 89 -8.10 9.60 -12.82
CA VAL A 89 -8.12 10.11 -11.43
C VAL A 89 -8.28 8.98 -10.40
N TYR A 90 -8.96 7.88 -10.73
CA TYR A 90 -9.08 6.74 -9.83
C TYR A 90 -7.75 5.97 -9.75
N GLU A 91 -7.08 5.75 -10.88
CA GLU A 91 -5.77 5.11 -10.96
C GLU A 91 -4.69 5.88 -10.16
N ILE A 92 -4.71 7.22 -10.13
CA ILE A 92 -3.75 7.99 -9.31
C ILE A 92 -4.04 7.89 -7.80
N HIS A 93 -5.30 7.85 -7.38
CA HIS A 93 -5.64 7.65 -5.97
C HIS A 93 -5.36 6.22 -5.50
N VAL A 94 -5.55 5.23 -6.37
CA VAL A 94 -5.09 3.85 -6.15
C VAL A 94 -3.56 3.81 -5.96
N CYS A 95 -2.80 4.56 -6.77
CA CYS A 95 -1.35 4.70 -6.61
C CYS A 95 -0.97 5.36 -5.26
N TYR A 96 -1.70 6.41 -4.85
CA TYR A 96 -1.53 7.05 -3.54
C TYR A 96 -1.78 6.08 -2.39
N PHE A 97 -2.91 5.38 -2.36
CA PHE A 97 -3.23 4.42 -1.32
C PHE A 97 -2.24 3.24 -1.27
N THR A 98 -1.77 2.77 -2.43
CA THR A 98 -0.69 1.77 -2.51
C THR A 98 0.58 2.30 -1.84
N THR A 99 0.99 3.53 -2.16
CA THR A 99 2.16 4.19 -1.57
C THR A 99 2.00 4.37 -0.06
N LEU A 100 0.79 4.68 0.40
CA LEU A 100 0.45 4.85 1.82
C LEU A 100 0.54 3.52 2.60
N ILE A 101 -0.05 2.44 2.09
CA ILE A 101 0.06 1.09 2.68
C ILE A 101 1.54 0.66 2.69
N THR A 102 2.26 0.89 1.60
CA THR A 102 3.69 0.57 1.50
C THR A 102 4.51 1.36 2.54
N PHE A 103 4.22 2.66 2.72
CA PHE A 103 4.85 3.46 3.77
C PHE A 103 4.64 2.89 5.18
N PHE A 104 3.39 2.58 5.57
CA PHE A 104 3.12 2.04 6.90
C PHE A 104 3.62 0.61 7.09
N HIS A 105 3.70 -0.19 6.01
CA HIS A 105 4.31 -1.52 6.06
C HIS A 105 5.83 -1.45 6.31
N LEU A 106 6.54 -0.54 5.64
CA LEU A 106 8.00 -0.49 5.63
C LEU A 106 8.60 0.45 6.67
N CYS A 107 8.04 1.66 6.76
CA CYS A 107 8.49 2.75 7.62
C CYS A 107 7.61 2.90 8.88
N GLY A 108 6.50 2.17 8.99
CA GLY A 108 5.53 2.31 10.09
C GLY A 108 6.07 1.98 11.49
N GLN A 109 7.23 1.33 11.60
CA GLN A 109 7.78 0.85 12.88
C GLN A 109 8.12 1.96 13.88
N VAL A 110 8.28 3.21 13.43
CA VAL A 110 8.51 4.37 14.31
C VAL A 110 7.22 5.00 14.84
N PHE A 111 6.06 4.54 14.37
CA PHE A 111 4.74 4.99 14.80
C PHE A 111 4.02 3.91 15.62
N ASP A 112 2.86 4.22 16.22
CA ASP A 112 2.02 3.19 16.82
C ASP A 112 1.64 2.11 15.77
N PRO A 113 1.90 0.82 16.05
CA PRO A 113 1.61 -0.25 15.09
C PRO A 113 0.12 -0.43 14.78
N THR A 114 -0.76 -0.14 15.75
CA THR A 114 -2.21 -0.26 15.55
C THR A 114 -2.71 0.88 14.67
N SER A 115 -2.33 2.12 14.95
CA SER A 115 -2.67 3.27 14.08
C SER A 115 -2.16 3.07 12.65
N SER A 116 -0.93 2.56 12.49
CA SER A 116 -0.33 2.26 11.18
C SER A 116 -1.11 1.19 10.40
N GLY A 117 -1.50 0.11 11.08
CA GLY A 117 -2.31 -0.97 10.49
C GLY A 117 -3.75 -0.55 10.17
N LEU A 118 -4.38 0.24 11.04
CA LEU A 118 -5.72 0.80 10.77
C LEU A 118 -5.72 1.76 9.59
N ILE A 119 -4.72 2.64 9.47
CA ILE A 119 -4.57 3.53 8.30
C ILE A 119 -4.38 2.70 7.02
N SER A 120 -3.59 1.62 7.07
CA SER A 120 -3.41 0.71 5.94
C SER A 120 -4.72 -0.01 5.55
N LEU A 121 -5.54 -0.37 6.54
CA LEU A 121 -6.87 -0.98 6.32
C LEU A 121 -7.85 0.01 5.69
N VAL A 122 -7.87 1.28 6.14
CA VAL A 122 -8.69 2.35 5.55
C VAL A 122 -8.26 2.63 4.10
N ALA A 123 -6.96 2.70 3.83
CA ALA A 123 -6.43 2.86 2.48
C ALA A 123 -6.85 1.71 1.54
N SER A 124 -6.75 0.46 2.01
CA SER A 124 -7.22 -0.71 1.25
C SER A 124 -8.75 -0.68 1.00
N SER A 125 -9.53 -0.29 2.02
CA SER A 125 -10.99 -0.11 1.89
C SER A 125 -11.34 0.95 0.84
N CYS A 126 -10.61 2.06 0.80
CA CYS A 126 -10.72 3.05 -0.28
C CYS A 126 -10.38 2.46 -1.66
N MET A 127 -9.30 1.68 -1.78
CA MET A 127 -8.93 1.02 -3.04
C MET A 127 -10.00 0.03 -3.53
N ALA A 128 -10.58 -0.77 -2.62
CA ALA A 128 -11.66 -1.69 -2.96
C ALA A 128 -12.87 -0.93 -3.55
N GLN A 129 -13.27 0.20 -2.96
CA GLN A 129 -14.35 1.05 -3.48
C GLN A 129 -14.03 1.68 -4.85
N LEU A 130 -12.79 2.14 -5.07
CA LEU A 130 -12.37 2.67 -6.37
C LEU A 130 -12.39 1.60 -7.46
N TYR A 131 -11.83 0.42 -7.18
CA TYR A 131 -11.84 -0.66 -8.15
C TYR A 131 -13.22 -1.27 -8.39
N GLU A 132 -14.10 -1.32 -7.38
CA GLU A 132 -15.49 -1.77 -7.57
C GLU A 132 -16.24 -0.85 -8.55
N GLU A 133 -16.07 0.47 -8.45
CA GLU A 133 -16.68 1.40 -9.39
C GLU A 133 -16.04 1.33 -10.79
N MET A 134 -14.72 1.18 -10.90
CA MET A 134 -14.06 0.93 -12.21
C MET A 134 -14.58 -0.36 -12.86
N ARG A 135 -14.78 -1.42 -12.05
CA ARG A 135 -15.35 -2.70 -12.49
C ARG A 135 -16.81 -2.59 -12.91
N PHE A 136 -17.63 -1.83 -12.18
CA PHE A 136 -19.03 -1.56 -12.53
C PHE A 136 -19.19 -0.79 -13.85
N ARG A 137 -18.11 -0.15 -14.33
CA ARG A 137 -18.06 0.62 -15.59
C ARG A 137 -17.28 -0.09 -16.70
N ASP A 138 -16.99 -1.39 -16.53
CA ASP A 138 -16.19 -2.25 -17.42
C ASP A 138 -14.75 -1.74 -17.70
N ASP A 139 -14.27 -0.78 -16.91
CA ASP A 139 -13.02 -0.06 -17.13
C ASP A 139 -11.77 -0.86 -16.69
N VAL A 140 -11.95 -1.98 -15.98
CA VAL A 140 -10.87 -2.90 -15.55
C VAL A 140 -10.05 -3.39 -16.74
N ASN A 141 -10.66 -3.56 -17.91
CA ASN A 141 -9.99 -3.98 -19.14
C ASN A 141 -8.90 -2.98 -19.62
N PHE A 142 -9.01 -1.70 -19.25
CA PHE A 142 -8.02 -0.68 -19.60
C PHE A 142 -6.86 -0.59 -18.61
N LEU A 143 -6.99 -1.17 -17.42
CA LEU A 143 -5.94 -1.14 -16.41
C LEU A 143 -4.64 -1.77 -16.93
N MET A 144 -3.54 -1.08 -16.62
CA MET A 144 -2.20 -1.50 -16.99
C MET A 144 -1.58 -2.40 -15.92
N SER A 145 -0.56 -3.17 -16.30
CA SER A 145 0.13 -4.16 -15.44
C SER A 145 0.49 -3.68 -14.01
N PRO A 146 0.87 -2.40 -13.74
CA PRO A 146 1.11 -1.93 -12.37
C PRO A 146 -0.06 -2.15 -11.39
N ASN A 147 -1.30 -2.17 -11.89
CA ASN A 147 -2.48 -2.46 -11.06
C ASN A 147 -2.44 -3.86 -10.44
N ASN A 148 -1.71 -4.82 -11.01
CA ASN A 148 -1.49 -6.13 -10.39
C ASN A 148 -0.81 -5.98 -9.02
N TRP A 149 0.22 -5.12 -8.94
CA TRP A 149 0.90 -4.80 -7.69
C TRP A 149 0.00 -4.02 -6.73
N TYR A 150 -0.76 -3.04 -7.23
CA TYR A 150 -1.69 -2.25 -6.41
C TYR A 150 -2.77 -3.13 -5.76
N LEU A 151 -3.37 -4.06 -6.52
CA LEU A 151 -4.33 -5.05 -6.00
C LEU A 151 -3.70 -5.98 -4.97
N MET A 152 -2.48 -6.45 -5.20
CA MET A 152 -1.71 -7.26 -4.24
C MET A 152 -1.52 -6.53 -2.90
N VAL A 153 -1.10 -5.27 -2.93
CA VAL A 153 -0.93 -4.43 -1.73
C VAL A 153 -2.26 -4.16 -1.04
N ALA A 154 -3.34 -3.93 -1.78
CA ALA A 154 -4.68 -3.76 -1.23
C ALA A 154 -5.18 -5.04 -0.50
N CYS A 155 -4.87 -6.23 -1.00
CA CYS A 155 -5.29 -7.49 -0.36
C CYS A 155 -4.65 -7.71 1.03
N VAL A 156 -3.42 -7.23 1.25
CA VAL A 156 -2.66 -7.54 2.49
C VAL A 156 -3.37 -7.04 3.77
N PRO A 157 -3.80 -5.76 3.91
CA PRO A 157 -4.56 -5.32 5.08
C PRO A 157 -5.87 -6.09 5.27
N GLN A 158 -6.58 -6.43 4.18
CA GLN A 158 -7.85 -7.16 4.26
C GLN A 158 -7.65 -8.55 4.85
N ILE A 159 -6.65 -9.29 4.37
CA ILE A 159 -6.28 -10.62 4.88
C ILE A 159 -5.83 -10.52 6.35
N HIS A 160 -5.01 -9.52 6.69
CA HIS A 160 -4.52 -9.34 8.06
C HIS A 160 -5.66 -9.14 9.07
N TYR A 161 -6.66 -8.32 8.73
CA TYR A 161 -7.70 -7.90 9.67
C TYR A 161 -8.98 -8.74 9.64
N ALA A 162 -9.12 -9.71 8.73
CA ALA A 162 -10.36 -10.49 8.52
C ALA A 162 -10.84 -11.31 9.73
N GLU A 163 -9.96 -11.61 10.67
CA GLU A 163 -10.25 -12.41 11.88
C GLU A 163 -10.14 -11.57 13.17
N GLY A 164 -9.96 -10.24 13.04
CA GLY A 164 -9.67 -9.34 14.15
C GLY A 164 -10.88 -8.55 14.69
N GLU A 165 -10.66 -7.88 15.82
CA GLU A 165 -11.64 -6.99 16.48
C GLU A 165 -12.23 -5.90 15.56
N TYR A 166 -11.50 -5.56 14.49
CA TYR A 166 -11.82 -4.51 13.52
C TYR A 166 -12.67 -4.99 12.33
N ASP A 167 -13.07 -6.27 12.28
CA ASP A 167 -13.90 -6.82 11.19
C ASP A 167 -15.14 -7.60 11.65
N GLN A 168 -15.78 -7.16 12.73
CA GLN A 168 -16.97 -7.82 13.31
C GLN A 168 -18.13 -8.00 12.32
N ASP A 169 -18.25 -7.11 11.32
CA ASP A 169 -19.30 -7.15 10.29
C ASP A 169 -18.87 -7.89 9.01
N GLY A 170 -17.70 -8.54 8.98
CA GLY A 170 -17.17 -9.26 7.82
C GLY A 170 -16.89 -8.36 6.60
N VAL A 171 -16.47 -7.12 6.82
CA VAL A 171 -16.14 -6.14 5.77
C VAL A 171 -14.87 -6.57 5.02
N CYS A 172 -13.86 -7.13 5.69
CA CYS A 172 -12.63 -7.59 5.04
C CYS A 172 -12.94 -8.67 4.02
N ALA A 173 -13.76 -9.64 4.39
CA ALA A 173 -14.18 -10.69 3.47
C ALA A 173 -14.91 -10.13 2.24
N ARG A 174 -15.76 -9.10 2.40
CA ARG A 174 -16.43 -8.43 1.27
C ARG A 174 -15.45 -7.65 0.38
N GLU A 175 -14.62 -6.81 0.97
CA GLU A 175 -13.65 -5.97 0.23
C GLU A 175 -12.56 -6.81 -0.43
N LEU A 176 -12.09 -7.89 0.21
CA LEU A 176 -11.17 -8.85 -0.38
C LEU A 176 -11.81 -9.58 -1.58
N ASN A 177 -13.08 -9.98 -1.47
CA ASN A 177 -13.81 -10.59 -2.59
C ASN A 177 -13.99 -9.63 -3.79
N ILE A 178 -14.09 -8.32 -3.55
CA ILE A 178 -14.02 -7.31 -4.63
C ILE A 178 -12.65 -7.41 -5.31
N LEU A 179 -11.56 -7.21 -4.55
CA LEU A 179 -10.18 -7.22 -5.06
C LEU A 179 -9.82 -8.52 -5.82
N ILE A 180 -10.27 -9.68 -5.32
CA ILE A 180 -10.12 -10.99 -5.98
C ILE A 180 -10.79 -11.02 -7.35
N ARG A 181 -12.01 -10.48 -7.51
CA ARG A 181 -12.71 -10.46 -8.81
C ARG A 181 -11.99 -9.60 -9.84
N ILE A 182 -11.41 -8.48 -9.41
CA ILE A 182 -10.62 -7.61 -10.30
C ILE A 182 -9.31 -8.32 -10.69
N LEU A 183 -8.65 -9.01 -9.76
CA LEU A 183 -7.48 -9.85 -10.06
C LEU A 183 -7.82 -10.97 -11.07
N GLN A 184 -8.98 -11.62 -10.94
CA GLN A 184 -9.45 -12.63 -11.90
C GLN A 184 -9.64 -12.06 -13.31
N GLU A 185 -10.21 -10.85 -13.44
CA GLU A 185 -10.34 -10.14 -14.73
C GLU A 185 -8.95 -9.72 -15.27
N MET A 186 -8.06 -9.22 -14.42
CA MET A 186 -6.69 -8.85 -14.80
C MET A 186 -5.88 -10.05 -15.30
N CYS A 187 -6.10 -11.26 -14.78
CA CYS A 187 -5.44 -12.50 -15.25
C CYS A 187 -5.69 -12.80 -16.73
N LEU A 188 -6.80 -12.32 -17.32
CA LEU A 188 -7.11 -12.53 -18.73
C LEU A 188 -6.17 -11.75 -19.66
N LYS A 189 -5.66 -10.61 -19.20
CA LYS A 189 -4.81 -9.67 -19.95
C LYS A 189 -3.34 -9.74 -19.52
N TRP A 190 -3.09 -10.01 -18.24
CA TRP A 190 -1.77 -9.96 -17.62
C TRP A 190 -1.46 -11.27 -16.88
N PRO A 191 -0.74 -12.23 -17.49
CA PRO A 191 -0.46 -13.53 -16.87
C PRO A 191 0.22 -13.46 -15.49
N GLY A 192 1.00 -12.40 -15.23
CA GLY A 192 1.62 -12.16 -13.91
C GLY A 192 0.62 -11.94 -12.77
N ALA A 193 -0.62 -11.57 -13.06
CA ALA A 193 -1.68 -11.47 -12.04
C ALA A 193 -2.07 -12.83 -11.44
N LYS A 194 -1.77 -13.95 -12.14
CA LYS A 194 -2.17 -15.29 -11.69
C LYS A 194 -1.48 -15.70 -10.39
N ASN A 195 -0.16 -15.54 -10.30
CA ASN A 195 0.58 -15.91 -9.07
C ASN A 195 0.11 -15.06 -7.87
N ILE A 196 -0.30 -13.81 -8.14
CA ILE A 196 -0.89 -12.91 -7.15
C ILE A 196 -2.23 -13.47 -6.66
N LEU A 197 -3.14 -13.78 -7.59
CA LEU A 197 -4.45 -14.36 -7.30
C LEU A 197 -4.33 -15.68 -6.52
N ASP A 198 -3.50 -16.61 -6.97
CA ASP A 198 -3.33 -17.93 -6.35
C ASP A 198 -2.82 -17.81 -4.90
N THR A 199 -1.91 -16.87 -4.64
CA THR A 199 -1.41 -16.60 -3.29
C THR A 199 -2.42 -15.86 -2.41
N VAL A 200 -3.17 -14.88 -2.94
CA VAL A 200 -4.28 -14.22 -2.22
C VAL A 200 -5.30 -15.27 -1.78
N LEU A 201 -5.71 -16.16 -2.68
CA LEU A 201 -6.67 -17.23 -2.39
C LEU A 201 -6.12 -18.17 -1.31
N ARG A 202 -4.88 -18.65 -1.44
CA ARG A 202 -4.22 -19.50 -0.43
C ARG A 202 -4.19 -18.86 0.96
N LEU A 203 -3.86 -17.58 1.04
CA LEU A 203 -3.79 -16.82 2.29
C LEU A 203 -5.18 -16.58 2.91
N SER A 204 -6.20 -16.36 2.08
CA SER A 204 -7.58 -16.18 2.55
C SER A 204 -8.23 -17.48 3.03
N ALA A 205 -7.78 -18.64 2.53
CA ALA A 205 -8.40 -19.93 2.79
C ALA A 205 -7.83 -20.69 4.00
N SER A 206 -6.64 -20.32 4.51
CA SER A 206 -5.96 -21.11 5.54
C SER A 206 -6.54 -20.95 6.95
N GLY A 207 -7.37 -19.94 7.22
CA GLY A 207 -7.75 -19.56 8.60
C GLY A 207 -6.56 -19.10 9.46
N GLU A 208 -5.41 -18.94 8.81
CA GLU A 208 -4.16 -18.46 9.36
C GLU A 208 -3.70 -17.23 8.56
N GLY A 209 -4.53 -16.65 7.68
CA GLY A 209 -4.14 -15.51 6.85
C GLY A 209 -3.67 -14.33 7.70
N SER A 210 -4.38 -14.05 8.80
CA SER A 210 -3.99 -13.07 9.81
C SER A 210 -2.71 -13.47 10.55
N THR A 211 -2.62 -14.74 11.00
CA THR A 211 -1.47 -15.28 11.74
C THR A 211 -0.19 -15.32 10.90
N LEU A 212 -0.25 -15.79 9.66
CA LEU A 212 0.86 -15.89 8.73
C LEU A 212 1.28 -14.50 8.25
N MET A 213 0.34 -13.58 7.98
CA MET A 213 0.72 -12.18 7.72
C MET A 213 1.34 -11.54 8.95
N THR A 214 0.82 -11.80 10.15
CA THR A 214 1.44 -11.34 11.39
C THR A 214 2.84 -11.93 11.55
N GLN A 215 3.07 -13.21 11.24
CA GLN A 215 4.39 -13.84 11.26
C GLN A 215 5.33 -13.30 10.18
N LEU A 216 4.86 -13.01 8.96
CA LEU A 216 5.67 -12.36 7.92
C LEU A 216 6.01 -10.91 8.31
N LEU A 217 5.09 -10.21 8.96
CA LEU A 217 5.29 -8.86 9.52
C LEU A 217 6.14 -8.87 10.78
N ALA A 218 6.19 -9.97 11.56
CA ALA A 218 6.82 -10.10 12.87
C ALA A 218 7.99 -11.09 12.90
N ARG A 219 8.42 -11.64 11.77
CA ARG A 219 9.69 -12.35 11.62
C ARG A 219 10.77 -11.32 11.92
N ARG A 220 11.22 -11.30 13.20
CA ARG A 220 11.88 -10.19 13.90
C ARG A 220 12.50 -10.56 15.29
N PRO A 221 13.86 -10.49 15.49
CA PRO A 221 14.53 -10.48 16.79
C PRO A 221 15.15 -9.14 17.28
N ALA A 222 16.23 -8.59 16.69
CA ALA A 222 16.99 -7.46 17.32
C ALA A 222 18.03 -6.73 16.44
N VAL A 223 17.87 -5.41 16.28
CA VAL A 223 19.01 -4.48 16.47
C VAL A 223 19.20 -4.32 17.98
N ASP A 224 20.43 -4.31 18.49
CA ASP A 224 20.71 -4.30 19.95
C ASP A 224 19.85 -3.27 20.70
N GLN A 225 18.91 -3.76 21.51
CA GLN A 225 17.91 -2.94 22.19
C GLN A 225 18.44 -2.24 23.45
N ASP A 226 19.73 -2.39 23.76
CA ASP A 226 20.32 -2.05 25.06
C ASP A 226 20.79 -0.59 25.21
N GLN A 227 20.71 0.26 24.18
CA GLN A 227 21.15 1.67 24.29
C GLN A 227 20.18 2.75 23.76
N ALA A 228 19.14 2.38 23.00
CA ALA A 228 18.08 3.32 22.63
C ALA A 228 16.91 3.17 23.61
N GLY A 229 16.83 4.07 24.59
CA GLY A 229 15.73 4.06 25.57
C GLY A 229 14.36 4.03 24.89
N ARG A 230 13.44 3.22 25.43
CA ARG A 230 12.08 2.99 24.89
C ARG A 230 11.28 4.30 24.82
N THR A 231 11.46 5.05 23.74
CA THR A 231 10.51 6.10 23.37
C THR A 231 9.22 5.43 22.90
N PRO A 232 8.05 5.81 23.42
CA PRO A 232 6.78 5.32 22.89
C PRO A 232 6.69 5.63 21.40
N GLY A 233 6.06 4.72 20.64
CA GLY A 233 5.88 4.86 19.20
C GLY A 233 5.21 6.18 18.89
N ALA A 234 5.71 6.90 17.88
CA ALA A 234 5.16 8.20 17.55
C ALA A 234 3.67 8.09 17.20
N THR A 235 2.84 8.99 17.71
CA THR A 235 1.52 9.14 17.10
C THR A 235 1.71 9.59 15.65
N VAL A 236 0.88 9.05 14.74
CA VAL A 236 0.87 9.48 13.31
C VAL A 236 0.39 10.94 13.18
N GLY A 237 -0.04 11.54 14.29
CA GLY A 237 -0.69 12.84 14.36
C GLY A 237 -2.08 12.76 13.76
N ASP A 238 -2.48 13.84 13.09
CA ASP A 238 -3.73 13.87 12.32
C ASP A 238 -3.72 12.81 11.20
N ALA A 239 -4.48 11.74 11.39
CA ALA A 239 -4.68 10.70 10.37
C ALA A 239 -5.67 11.13 9.28
N HIS A 240 -6.60 12.05 9.58
CA HIS A 240 -7.57 12.58 8.60
C HIS A 240 -6.87 13.43 7.52
N GLY A 241 -5.75 14.06 7.84
CA GLY A 241 -4.89 14.73 6.85
C GLY A 241 -4.27 13.81 5.77
N LEU A 242 -4.41 12.48 5.87
CA LEU A 242 -4.09 11.50 4.82
C LEU A 242 -5.33 11.06 4.02
N PHE A 243 -6.52 11.38 4.50
CA PHE A 243 -7.80 11.02 3.93
C PHE A 243 -8.75 12.22 3.91
N PRO A 244 -8.48 13.27 3.12
CA PRO A 244 -9.35 14.44 2.97
C PRO A 244 -10.59 14.08 2.11
N PHE A 245 -11.33 13.07 2.53
CA PHE A 245 -12.46 12.46 1.83
C PHE A 245 -13.68 12.41 2.76
N PRO A 246 -14.92 12.43 2.23
CA PRO A 246 -16.11 12.31 3.07
C PRO A 246 -16.17 10.92 3.73
N PRO A 247 -16.86 10.78 4.89
CA PRO A 247 -17.05 9.49 5.55
C PRO A 247 -17.72 8.41 4.69
N SER A 248 -18.42 8.80 3.62
CA SER A 248 -19.05 7.91 2.63
C SER A 248 -18.07 7.35 1.58
N MET A 249 -16.78 7.72 1.60
CA MET A 249 -15.78 7.23 0.65
C MET A 249 -15.54 5.72 0.78
N CYS A 250 -15.49 5.21 2.01
CA CYS A 250 -15.34 3.78 2.30
C CYS A 250 -15.98 3.44 3.65
N PRO A 251 -16.42 2.18 3.88
CA PRO A 251 -17.11 1.78 5.11
C PRO A 251 -16.25 1.88 6.39
N ARG A 252 -14.95 2.17 6.27
CA ARG A 252 -13.97 2.17 7.37
C ARG A 252 -13.42 3.53 7.76
N MET A 253 -13.92 4.62 7.18
CA MET A 253 -13.36 5.97 7.45
C MET A 253 -13.37 6.34 8.95
N ASN A 254 -14.32 5.82 9.72
CA ASN A 254 -14.41 5.95 11.18
C ASN A 254 -13.24 5.29 11.96
N LEU A 255 -12.47 4.38 11.35
CA LEU A 255 -11.30 3.79 11.99
C LEU A 255 -10.15 4.81 12.16
N LEU A 256 -10.15 5.91 11.41
CA LEU A 256 -9.19 7.00 11.58
C LEU A 256 -9.30 7.66 12.96
N ASP A 257 -10.50 7.77 13.51
CA ASP A 257 -10.70 8.29 14.88
C ASP A 257 -10.10 7.35 15.92
N ARG A 258 -10.16 6.03 15.70
CA ARG A 258 -9.50 5.04 16.56
C ARG A 258 -7.97 5.08 16.41
N ALA A 259 -7.46 5.37 15.21
CA ALA A 259 -6.04 5.55 14.95
C ALA A 259 -5.46 6.86 15.53
N ALA A 260 -6.29 7.91 15.64
CA ALA A 260 -5.87 9.23 16.15
C ALA A 260 -5.99 9.35 17.69
N ASN A 261 -7.03 8.79 18.30
CA ASN A 261 -7.38 9.05 19.71
C ASN A 261 -6.80 8.03 20.73
N ARG A 262 -5.85 7.18 20.34
CA ARG A 262 -5.32 6.17 21.26
C ARG A 262 -4.26 6.77 22.20
N PRO A 263 -4.40 6.65 23.53
CA PRO A 263 -3.32 6.99 24.45
C PRO A 263 -2.14 6.02 24.26
N GLU A 264 -0.91 6.51 24.52
CA GLU A 264 0.32 5.71 24.45
C GLU A 264 0.20 4.46 25.34
N ALA A 265 -0.02 3.31 24.72
CA ALA A 265 -0.23 2.04 25.43
C ALA A 265 1.08 1.24 25.54
N THR A 266 1.25 0.59 26.68
CA THR A 266 2.43 -0.21 27.05
C THR A 266 2.85 -1.23 25.98
N PRO A 267 4.16 -1.52 25.85
CA PRO A 267 4.71 -2.24 24.71
C PRO A 267 4.29 -3.72 24.69
N ALA A 268 3.26 -4.03 23.90
CA ALA A 268 3.08 -5.37 23.38
C ALA A 268 4.26 -5.72 22.45
N HIS A 269 4.77 -6.94 22.59
CA HIS A 269 5.93 -7.48 21.87
C HIS A 269 5.94 -7.23 20.35
N TRP A 270 6.89 -6.44 19.84
CA TRP A 270 7.20 -6.32 18.41
C TRP A 270 8.71 -6.03 18.25
N THR A 271 9.50 -6.95 17.67
CA THR A 271 10.98 -6.97 17.87
C THR A 271 11.85 -7.04 16.60
N SER A 272 11.88 -6.03 15.68
CA SER A 272 12.85 -5.76 14.53
C SER A 272 13.47 -6.87 13.59
N LEU A 273 13.44 -6.72 12.24
CA LEU A 273 14.21 -7.52 11.22
C LEU A 273 14.48 -6.76 9.88
N THR A 274 14.65 -7.48 8.75
CA THR A 274 15.77 -7.28 7.81
C THR A 274 15.40 -7.34 6.32
N ASP A 275 16.36 -7.06 5.46
CA ASP A 275 16.14 -6.76 4.03
C ASP A 275 15.49 -7.89 3.21
N GLN A 276 15.55 -9.14 3.67
CA GLN A 276 14.89 -10.27 3.00
C GLN A 276 13.36 -10.24 3.08
N ASP A 277 12.76 -9.52 4.02
CA ASP A 277 11.35 -9.74 4.38
C ASP A 277 10.36 -9.00 3.46
N LEU A 278 10.78 -7.88 2.83
CA LEU A 278 10.01 -7.25 1.75
C LEU A 278 9.89 -8.19 0.55
N PHE A 279 11.04 -8.72 0.14
CA PHE A 279 11.11 -9.75 -0.88
C PHE A 279 10.27 -10.95 -0.45
N SER A 280 10.23 -11.37 0.81
CA SER A 280 9.40 -12.52 1.22
C SER A 280 7.90 -12.44 0.88
N ILE A 281 7.26 -11.25 0.90
CA ILE A 281 5.85 -11.11 0.48
C ILE A 281 5.75 -11.14 -1.05
N PHE A 282 6.57 -10.36 -1.76
CA PHE A 282 6.58 -10.32 -3.23
C PHE A 282 7.05 -11.65 -3.84
N ASP A 283 7.93 -12.37 -3.15
CA ASP A 283 8.42 -13.71 -3.44
C ASP A 283 7.40 -14.75 -3.05
N LEU A 284 6.59 -14.58 -2.00
CA LEU A 284 5.40 -15.43 -1.77
C LEU A 284 4.42 -15.29 -2.95
N PHE A 285 4.34 -14.09 -3.54
CA PHE A 285 3.57 -13.78 -4.74
C PHE A 285 4.27 -14.16 -6.07
N ASN A 286 5.57 -14.43 -6.08
CA ASN A 286 6.33 -14.92 -7.26
C ASN A 286 6.67 -16.43 -7.18
N SER A 287 6.62 -17.04 -6.00
CA SER A 287 7.00 -18.42 -5.73
C SER A 287 5.87 -19.35 -6.14
N ASN A 288 5.98 -19.87 -7.35
CA ASN A 288 5.11 -20.92 -7.86
C ASN A 288 5.62 -22.31 -7.42
N PRO A 289 5.01 -23.00 -6.43
CA PRO A 289 5.40 -24.37 -6.08
C PRO A 289 5.15 -25.38 -7.22
N GLY A 290 4.36 -25.00 -8.25
CA GLY A 290 4.06 -25.84 -9.41
C GLY A 290 5.07 -25.79 -10.55
N ASN A 291 6.09 -24.92 -10.53
CA ASN A 291 7.07 -24.83 -11.62
C ASN A 291 8.28 -25.77 -11.49
N ASN A 292 8.50 -26.39 -10.32
CA ASN A 292 9.62 -27.32 -10.09
C ASN A 292 9.39 -28.74 -10.66
N VAL A 293 8.42 -28.93 -11.56
CA VAL A 293 8.10 -30.25 -12.17
C VAL A 293 8.25 -30.24 -13.71
N LEU A 294 8.65 -29.12 -14.32
CA LEU A 294 8.77 -28.97 -15.78
C LEU A 294 10.18 -28.65 -16.31
N ILE A 295 11.22 -28.81 -15.48
CA ILE A 295 12.63 -28.62 -15.89
C ILE A 295 13.35 -29.97 -16.09
N ASP A 296 12.90 -31.06 -15.45
CA ASP A 296 13.54 -32.39 -15.54
C ASP A 296 13.16 -33.20 -16.79
N SER A 297 12.25 -32.72 -17.64
CA SER A 297 11.75 -33.45 -18.83
C SER A 297 12.39 -33.05 -20.17
N PHE A 298 13.41 -32.19 -20.18
CA PHE A 298 14.13 -31.77 -21.38
C PHE A 298 15.65 -32.03 -21.35
N GLN A 299 16.09 -33.03 -20.59
CA GLN A 299 17.45 -33.58 -20.65
C GLN A 299 17.45 -35.10 -20.92
N SER A 300 16.75 -35.56 -21.97
CA SER A 300 16.96 -36.88 -22.60
C SER A 300 16.23 -37.04 -23.94
N THR A 301 16.77 -36.43 -25.01
CA THR A 301 16.85 -37.00 -26.39
C THR A 301 17.71 -36.10 -27.27
#